data_AF-A0A3B8J582-F1
#
_entry.id   AF-A0A3B8J582-F1
#
_cell.length_a   1.000
_cell.length_b   1.000
_cell.length_c   1.000
_cell.angle_alpha   90.00
_cell.angle_beta   90.00
_cell.angle_gamma   90.00
#
_symmetry.space_group_name_H-M   'P 1'
#
loop_
_entity.id
_entity.type
_entity.pdbx_description
1 polymer ?
#
loop_
_entity_poly.entity_id
_entity_poly.type
_entity_poly.pdbx_seq_one_letter_code
_entity_poly.pdbx_strand_id
1 'polypeptide(L)'
;FIAQEVKAAADALGYDFSGVQVPEDENQSMWGIRYAEFVVPLVKAIQELSAENQLQTDYIAQQGELLNQYEASLQRMEQRINMLEAQAGPQNDAATTVSASKE
;
A
#
# COMPACT_ATOMS: atom_id res chain seq x y z
N PHE A 1 16.25 23.27 -28.25
CA PHE A 1 14.88 22.79 -28.03
C PHE A 1 14.72 22.17 -26.64
N ILE A 2 15.09 20.89 -26.39
CA ILE A 2 14.83 20.25 -25.08
C ILE A 2 15.43 21.01 -23.88
N ALA A 3 16.67 21.53 -24.00
CA ALA A 3 17.29 22.31 -22.92
C ALA A 3 16.55 23.61 -22.56
N GLN A 4 15.96 24.26 -23.56
CA GLN A 4 15.21 25.52 -23.39
C GLN A 4 13.85 25.25 -22.75
N GLU A 5 13.17 24.18 -23.17
CA GLU A 5 11.89 23.76 -22.58
C GLU A 5 12.05 23.33 -21.12
N VAL A 6 13.14 22.62 -20.80
CA VAL A 6 13.48 22.23 -19.42
C VAL A 6 13.78 23.47 -18.56
N LYS A 7 14.50 24.47 -19.08
CA LYS A 7 14.73 25.74 -18.36
C LYS A 7 13.42 26.47 -18.08
N ALA A 8 12.54 26.58 -19.08
CA ALA A 8 11.24 27.22 -18.93
C ALA A 8 10.35 26.51 -17.89
N ALA A 9 10.35 25.17 -17.87
CA ALA A 9 9.61 24.39 -16.88
C ALA A 9 10.19 24.54 -15.46
N ALA A 10 11.52 24.54 -15.32
CA ALA A 10 12.20 24.74 -14.04
C ALA A 10 11.91 26.14 -13.47
N ASP A 11 11.96 27.18 -14.30
CA ASP A 11 11.61 28.56 -13.93
C ASP A 11 10.15 28.68 -13.48
N ALA A 12 9.22 28.02 -14.20
CA ALA A 12 7.80 28.01 -13.84
C ALA A 12 7.53 27.32 -12.48
N LEU A 13 8.37 26.36 -12.10
CA LEU A 13 8.32 25.67 -10.81
C LEU A 13 9.13 26.40 -9.72
N GLY A 14 9.80 27.52 -10.03
CA GLY A 14 10.65 28.25 -9.10
C GLY A 14 11.92 27.48 -8.71
N TYR A 15 12.37 26.57 -9.55
CA TYR A 15 13.54 25.71 -9.31
C TYR A 15 14.70 26.11 -10.22
N ASP A 16 15.84 26.46 -9.64
CA ASP A 16 17.05 26.78 -10.40
C ASP A 16 17.77 25.50 -10.85
N PHE A 17 17.48 25.09 -12.08
CA PHE A 17 18.01 23.84 -12.62
C PHE A 17 19.42 23.99 -13.20
N SER A 18 20.42 23.61 -12.40
CA SER A 18 21.84 23.64 -12.76
C SER A 18 22.24 22.72 -13.92
N GLY A 19 21.35 21.81 -14.34
CA GLY A 19 21.63 20.84 -15.42
C GLY A 19 21.49 21.42 -16.83
N VAL A 20 20.92 22.62 -16.98
CA VAL A 20 20.88 23.34 -18.26
C VAL A 20 22.08 24.29 -18.33
N GLN A 21 22.90 24.10 -19.36
CA GLN A 21 23.92 25.06 -19.72
C GLN A 21 23.29 26.14 -20.61
N VAL A 22 23.06 27.30 -20.02
CA VAL A 22 22.61 28.51 -20.73
C VAL A 22 23.85 29.18 -21.33
N PRO A 23 23.91 29.42 -22.64
CA PRO A 23 25.00 30.16 -23.25
C PRO A 23 24.94 31.66 -22.94
N GLU A 24 26.09 32.34 -22.97
CA GLU A 24 26.19 33.80 -22.77
C GLU A 24 25.64 34.61 -23.97
N ASP A 25 25.77 34.06 -25.18
CA ASP A 25 25.18 34.64 -26.40
C ASP A 25 24.22 33.62 -27.03
N GLU A 26 22.92 33.84 -26.85
CA GLU A 26 21.84 32.95 -27.30
C GLU A 26 21.83 32.71 -28.81
N ASN A 27 22.45 33.61 -29.59
CA ASN A 27 22.49 33.55 -31.05
C ASN A 27 23.71 32.80 -31.62
N GLN A 28 24.73 32.53 -30.80
CA GLN A 28 26.02 31.99 -31.28
C GLN A 28 26.43 30.67 -30.61
N SER A 29 25.76 30.27 -29.53
CA SER A 29 26.18 29.13 -28.72
C SER A 29 25.07 28.10 -28.51
N MET A 30 25.45 26.81 -28.47
CA MET A 30 24.50 25.70 -28.30
C MET A 30 24.06 25.57 -26.84
N TRP A 31 22.75 25.36 -26.66
CA TRP A 31 22.18 25.00 -25.36
C TRP A 31 22.47 23.52 -25.05
N GLY A 32 23.05 23.26 -23.88
CA GLY A 32 23.43 21.92 -23.43
C GLY A 32 22.59 21.43 -22.26
N ILE A 33 22.33 20.12 -22.21
CA ILE A 33 21.88 19.44 -20.99
C ILE A 33 23.03 18.61 -20.47
N ARG A 34 23.38 18.78 -19.20
CA ARG A 34 24.28 17.88 -18.48
C ARG A 34 23.54 16.59 -18.15
N TYR A 35 23.41 15.71 -19.14
CA TYR A 35 22.66 14.45 -19.05
C TYR A 35 23.13 13.59 -17.85
N ALA A 36 24.43 13.63 -17.54
CA ALA A 36 25.03 12.94 -16.40
C ALA A 36 24.54 13.45 -15.03
N GLU A 37 24.22 14.74 -14.91
CA GLU A 37 23.71 15.34 -13.66
C GLU A 37 22.21 15.06 -13.45
N PHE A 38 21.48 14.69 -14.51
CA PHE A 38 20.04 14.42 -14.45
C PHE A 38 19.71 12.93 -14.27
N VAL A 39 20.45 12.05 -14.96
CA VAL A 39 20.13 10.61 -14.97
C VAL A 39 20.46 9.95 -13.64
N VAL A 40 21.55 10.33 -12.97
CA VAL A 40 21.95 9.68 -11.71
C VAL A 40 20.93 9.94 -10.58
N PRO A 41 20.49 11.19 -10.31
CA PRO A 41 19.44 11.44 -9.34
C PRO A 41 18.10 10.80 -9.73
N LEU A 42 17.74 10.79 -11.01
CA LEU A 42 16.49 10.17 -11.48
C LEU A 42 16.50 8.65 -11.30
N VAL A 43 17.60 7.99 -11.64
CA VAL A 43 17.77 6.55 -11.42
C VAL A 43 17.68 6.21 -9.94
N LYS A 44 18.28 7.03 -9.06
CA LYS A 44 18.15 6.86 -7.61
C LYS A 44 16.71 7.02 -7.14
N ALA A 45 16.01 8.06 -7.58
CA ALA A 45 14.60 8.27 -7.22
C ALA A 45 13.71 7.10 -7.68
N ILE A 46 13.95 6.55 -8.87
CA ILE A 46 13.22 5.37 -9.36
C ILE A 46 13.57 4.11 -8.56
N GLN A 47 14.82 3.93 -8.17
CA GLN A 47 15.24 2.80 -7.32
C GLN A 47 14.58 2.87 -5.93
N GLU A 48 14.57 4.04 -5.31
CA GLU A 48 13.90 4.30 -4.03
C GLU A 48 12.39 4.04 -4.14
N LEU A 49 11.76 4.56 -5.19
CA LEU A 49 10.32 4.34 -5.45
C LEU A 49 10.00 2.85 -5.68
N SER A 50 10.84 2.14 -6.44
CA SER A 50 10.67 0.70 -6.68
C SER A 50 10.83 -0.10 -5.39
N ALA A 51 11.76 0.29 -4.52
CA ALA A 51 11.95 -0.36 -3.22
C ALA A 51 10.74 -0.12 -2.30
N GLU A 52 10.24 1.12 -2.24
CA GLU A 52 9.04 1.43 -1.46
C GLU A 52 7.81 0.68 -2.00
N ASN A 53 7.63 0.61 -3.32
CA ASN A 53 6.52 -0.12 -3.92
C ASN A 53 6.58 -1.62 -3.62
N GLN A 54 7.77 -2.22 -3.62
CA GLN A 54 7.95 -3.61 -3.22
C GLN A 54 7.56 -3.82 -1.76
N LEU A 55 8.01 -2.95 -0.85
CA LEU A 55 7.65 -3.02 0.57
C LEU A 55 6.14 -2.91 0.79
N GLN A 56 5.47 -2.00 0.08
CA GLN A 56 4.02 -1.85 0.14
C GLN A 56 3.30 -3.11 -0.37
N THR A 57 3.79 -3.71 -1.46
CA THR A 57 3.24 -4.95 -2.02
C THR A 57 3.38 -6.11 -1.03
N ASP A 58 4.54 -6.25 -0.41
CA ASP A 58 4.79 -7.28 0.61
C ASP A 58 3.88 -7.09 1.83
N TYR A 59 3.68 -5.85 2.27
CA TYR A 59 2.78 -5.52 3.37
C TYR A 59 1.32 -5.87 3.06
N ILE A 60 0.83 -5.54 1.87
CA ILE A 60 -0.52 -5.90 1.42
C ILE A 60 -0.69 -7.42 1.38
N ALA A 61 0.31 -8.16 0.88
CA ALA A 61 0.27 -9.62 0.86
C ALA A 61 0.17 -10.21 2.29
N GLN A 62 0.96 -9.69 3.24
CA GLN A 62 0.89 -10.11 4.64
C GLN A 62 -0.48 -9.80 5.29
N GLN A 63 -1.04 -8.63 5.01
CA GLN A 63 -2.38 -8.28 5.49
C GLN A 63 -3.45 -9.22 4.93
N GLY A 64 -3.38 -9.56 3.64
CA GLY A 64 -4.29 -10.52 3.01
C GLY A 64 -4.22 -11.90 3.66
N GLU A 65 -3.03 -12.39 3.97
CA GLU A 65 -2.84 -13.66 4.67
C GLU A 65 -3.42 -13.63 6.09
N LEU A 66 -3.23 -12.52 6.82
CA LEU A 66 -3.82 -12.36 8.15
C LEU A 66 -5.35 -12.33 8.11
N LEU A 67 -5.94 -11.69 7.10
CA LEU A 67 -7.39 -11.68 6.90
C LEU A 67 -7.93 -13.10 6.66
N ASN A 68 -7.25 -13.89 5.82
CA ASN A 68 -7.63 -15.29 5.59
C ASN A 68 -7.59 -16.11 6.89
N GLN A 69 -6.57 -15.90 7.72
CA GLN A 69 -6.47 -16.58 9.02
C GLN A 69 -7.60 -16.18 9.97
N TYR A 70 -7.96 -14.89 10.02
CA TYR A 70 -9.08 -14.42 10.82
C TYR A 70 -10.42 -14.99 10.32
N GLU A 71 -10.65 -15.01 9.02
CA GLU A 71 -11.85 -15.62 8.43
C GLU A 71 -11.96 -17.10 8.81
N ALA A 72 -10.87 -17.87 8.69
CA ALA A 72 -10.85 -19.28 9.10
C ALA A 72 -11.06 -19.46 10.62
N SER A 73 -10.61 -18.50 11.44
CA SER A 73 -10.88 -18.53 12.89
C SER A 73 -12.36 -18.25 13.20
N LEU A 74 -12.98 -17.29 12.50
CA LEU A 74 -14.39 -16.97 12.65
C LEU A 74 -15.27 -18.15 12.25
N GLN A 75 -15.00 -18.77 11.09
CA GLN A 75 -15.71 -19.96 10.64
C GLN A 75 -15.63 -21.10 11.67
N ARG A 76 -14.46 -21.33 12.26
CA ARG A 76 -14.31 -22.33 13.33
C ARG A 76 -15.10 -21.97 14.59
N MET A 77 -15.17 -20.69 14.94
CA MET A 77 -15.95 -20.23 16.09
C MET A 77 -17.45 -20.40 15.84
N GLU A 78 -17.95 -20.02 14.66
CA GLU A 78 -19.34 -20.24 14.26
C GLU A 78 -19.70 -21.74 14.28
N GLN A 79 -18.84 -22.60 13.75
CA GLN A 79 -19.04 -24.06 13.83
C GLN A 79 -19.16 -24.54 15.27
N ARG A 80 -18.31 -24.05 16.19
CA ARG A 80 -18.37 -24.40 17.60
C ARG A 80 -19.65 -23.91 18.27
N ILE A 81 -20.10 -22.69 17.95
CA ILE A 81 -21.36 -22.14 18.47
C ILE A 81 -22.52 -23.01 18.01
N ASN A 82 -22.62 -23.32 16.71
CA ASN A 82 -23.67 -24.17 16.17
C ASN A 82 -23.68 -25.57 16.81
N MET A 83 -22.51 -26.16 17.06
CA MET A 83 -22.40 -27.44 17.76
C MET A 83 -22.87 -27.39 19.21
N LEU A 84 -22.58 -26.29 19.93
CA LEU A 84 -23.01 -26.10 21.31
C LEU A 84 -24.53 -25.83 21.38
N GLU A 85 -25.06 -25.03 20.46
CA GLU A 85 -26.51 -24.79 20.36
C GLU A 85 -27.27 -26.09 20.06
N ALA A 86 -26.75 -26.92 19.16
CA ALA A 86 -27.31 -28.24 18.87
C ALA A 86 -27.27 -29.19 20.08
N GLN A 87 -26.25 -29.07 20.94
CA GLN A 87 -26.14 -29.84 22.19
C GLN A 87 -27.01 -29.28 23.33
N ALA A 88 -27.33 -27.98 23.30
CA ALA A 88 -28.17 -27.31 24.29
C ALA A 88 -29.69 -27.43 24.03
N GLY A 89 -30.09 -27.82 22.81
CA GLY A 89 -31.48 -28.21 22.51
C GLY A 89 -31.84 -29.61 23.04
N PRO A 90 -33.10 -30.03 22.90
CA PRO A 90 -34.17 -30.03 23.92
C PRO A 90 -33.89 -30.84 25.22
N GLN A 91 -32.78 -30.57 25.94
CA GLN A 91 -32.58 -31.15 27.29
C GLN A 91 -32.93 -30.20 28.45
N ASN A 92 -33.14 -28.90 28.20
CA ASN A 92 -33.47 -27.94 29.27
C ASN A 92 -34.98 -27.92 29.64
N ASP A 93 -35.86 -28.46 28.79
CA ASP A 93 -37.30 -28.55 29.06
C ASP A 93 -37.67 -29.76 29.95
N ALA A 94 -36.83 -30.81 29.96
CA ALA A 94 -37.04 -31.99 30.80
C ALA A 94 -36.52 -31.80 32.25
N ALA A 95 -35.51 -30.96 32.46
CA ALA A 95 -34.96 -30.71 33.80
C ALA A 95 -35.85 -29.79 34.65
N THR A 96 -36.59 -28.86 34.03
CA THR A 96 -37.44 -27.90 34.75
C THR A 96 -38.81 -28.49 35.14
N THR A 97 -39.32 -29.48 34.39
CA THR A 97 -40.63 -30.09 34.65
C THR A 97 -40.62 -31.18 35.72
N VAL A 98 -39.48 -31.85 35.97
CA VAL A 98 -39.39 -32.92 36.99
C VAL A 98 -39.27 -32.36 38.42
N SER A 99 -38.77 -31.14 38.60
CA SER A 99 -38.69 -30.48 39.91
C SER A 99 -40.01 -29.85 40.40
N ALA A 100 -41.05 -29.79 39.57
CA ALA A 100 -42.36 -29.21 39.93
C ALA A 100 -43.44 -30.26 40.27
N SER A 101 -43.12 -31.56 40.28
CA SER A 101 -44.09 -32.64 40.59
C SER A 101 -43.83 -33.38 41.91
N LYS A 102 -43.10 -32.75 42.84
CA LYS A 102 -42.89 -33.33 44.17
C LYS A 102 -42.95 -32.26 45.27
N GLU A 103 -44.13 -31.66 45.44
CA GLU A 103 -44.61 -31.07 46.69
C GLU A 103 -46.15 -31.07 46.71
#